data_AF-A0A2E6SVJ8-F1
#
_entry.id   AF-A0A2E6SVJ8-F1
#
_cell.length_a   1.000
_cell.length_b   1.000
_cell.length_c   1.000
_cell.angle_alpha   90.00
_cell.angle_beta   90.00
_cell.angle_gamma   90.00
#
_symmetry.space_group_name_H-M   'P 1'
#
loop_
_entity.id
_entity.type
_entity.pdbx_description
1 polymer ?
#
loop_
_entity_poly.entity_id
_entity_poly.type
_entity_poly.pdbx_seq_one_letter_code
_entity_poly.pdbx_strand_id
1 'polypeptide(L)'
;MKVGYYIKRFGYNLLPRFYFKKRYHQLKRMEKSVPQTELNERLNYYCKITTSFPIPQSAVAVKDFNRSGKKTNYYLDFKEFLHYFKPHTQFSYHFGDETFVKPFPVLFKARPINDTNSNSVLFKLNKERHFKWVNDDLPFIDKKNMLVWRGGAYQPIRKAFVKQFYTHSQMDVGQVNHPIEDVPWQKKFLSIEEQLRYKFIFCPEGNDVATNLKWVMSSNSLAIMPKPTKETWFMEGTLKAGIHYVEVKNDFSDLEEKMNYYSAHPEKANDIIAHAHAYVKQFMNKDFEDLLCLKVLEKYAELTGQSGVLRF
;
A
#
# COMPACT_ATOMS: atom_id res chain seq x y z
N MET A 1 17.89 9.15 2.12
CA MET A 1 17.82 8.22 0.97
C MET A 1 16.54 8.36 0.12
N LYS A 2 16.20 9.56 -0.37
CA LYS A 2 15.13 9.75 -1.39
C LYS A 2 15.71 10.04 -2.78
N VAL A 3 16.80 10.80 -2.85
CA VAL A 3 17.47 11.19 -4.10
C VAL A 3 17.95 9.98 -4.90
N GLY A 4 18.63 9.02 -4.26
CA GLY A 4 19.10 7.80 -4.92
C GLY A 4 17.96 6.93 -5.50
N TYR A 5 16.81 6.87 -4.80
CA TYR A 5 15.61 6.20 -5.33
C TYR A 5 15.15 6.86 -6.63
N TYR A 6 15.04 8.19 -6.66
CA TYR A 6 14.61 8.91 -7.85
C TYR A 6 15.60 8.77 -9.00
N ILE A 7 16.91 8.91 -8.76
CA ILE A 7 17.95 8.70 -9.78
C ILE A 7 17.81 7.32 -10.43
N LYS A 8 17.69 6.27 -9.61
CA LYS A 8 17.49 4.89 -10.09
C LYS A 8 16.22 4.76 -10.94
N ARG A 9 15.10 5.35 -10.50
CA ARG A 9 13.81 5.28 -11.21
C ARG A 9 13.80 6.09 -12.51
N PHE A 10 14.45 7.24 -12.54
CA PHE A 10 14.64 8.01 -13.77
C PHE A 10 15.54 7.25 -14.75
N GLY A 11 16.69 6.76 -14.30
CA GLY A 11 17.60 5.95 -15.11
C GLY A 11 16.92 4.72 -15.69
N TYR A 12 16.13 3.99 -14.91
CA TYR A 12 15.34 2.85 -15.39
C TYR A 12 14.40 3.24 -16.54
N ASN A 13 13.70 4.37 -16.42
CA ASN A 13 12.76 4.82 -17.46
C ASN A 13 13.44 5.39 -18.71
N LEU A 14 14.76 5.62 -18.67
CA LEU A 14 15.59 6.01 -19.81
C LEU A 14 16.25 4.81 -20.50
N LEU A 15 16.08 3.59 -19.99
CA LEU A 15 16.67 2.39 -20.58
C LEU A 15 16.16 2.16 -22.01
N PRO A 16 17.01 1.58 -22.89
CA PRO A 16 16.68 1.38 -24.29
C PRO A 16 15.59 0.33 -24.49
N ARG A 17 14.91 0.40 -25.64
CA ARG A 17 13.75 -0.48 -25.96
C ARG A 17 14.06 -1.98 -25.84
N PHE A 18 15.27 -2.42 -26.20
CA PHE A 18 15.62 -3.84 -26.13
C PHE A 18 15.62 -4.38 -24.68
N TYR A 19 15.91 -3.53 -23.69
CA TYR A 19 15.84 -3.90 -22.28
C TYR A 19 14.41 -4.26 -21.89
N PHE A 20 13.46 -3.38 -22.22
CA PHE A 20 12.03 -3.62 -21.97
C PHE A 20 11.49 -4.80 -22.79
N LYS A 21 11.95 -4.99 -24.02
CA LYS A 21 11.60 -6.20 -24.80
C LYS A 21 12.05 -7.46 -24.07
N LYS A 22 13.31 -7.54 -23.62
CA LYS A 22 13.84 -8.70 -22.87
C LYS A 22 13.05 -8.93 -21.58
N ARG A 23 12.77 -7.86 -20.82
CA ARG A 23 12.00 -7.92 -19.58
C ARG A 23 10.56 -8.38 -19.82
N TYR A 24 9.89 -7.90 -20.86
CA TYR A 24 8.56 -8.35 -21.25
C TYR A 24 8.52 -9.86 -21.51
N HIS A 25 9.47 -10.39 -22.30
CA HIS A 25 9.54 -11.83 -22.56
C HIS A 25 9.84 -12.65 -21.30
N GLN A 26 10.61 -12.11 -20.34
CA GLN A 26 10.79 -12.73 -19.03
C GLN A 26 9.47 -12.81 -18.26
N LEU A 27 8.72 -11.72 -18.19
CA LEU A 27 7.40 -11.69 -17.52
C LEU A 27 6.42 -12.66 -18.19
N LYS A 28 6.39 -12.73 -19.54
CA LYS A 28 5.53 -13.67 -20.28
C LYS A 28 5.94 -15.13 -20.11
N ARG A 29 7.23 -15.44 -19.90
CA ARG A 29 7.64 -16.80 -19.51
C ARG A 29 7.20 -17.12 -18.09
N MET A 30 7.36 -16.18 -17.16
CA MET A 30 6.89 -16.33 -15.77
C MET A 30 5.38 -16.52 -15.70
N GLU A 31 4.60 -15.79 -16.50
CA GLU A 31 3.13 -15.92 -16.59
C GLU A 31 2.71 -17.38 -16.81
N LYS A 32 3.49 -18.18 -17.54
CA LYS A 32 3.21 -19.60 -17.80
C LYS A 32 3.59 -20.54 -16.66
N SER A 33 4.50 -20.14 -15.78
CA SER A 33 5.05 -21.00 -14.71
C SER A 33 4.47 -20.72 -13.34
N VAL A 34 3.87 -19.55 -13.11
CA VAL A 34 3.27 -19.19 -11.82
C VAL A 34 1.93 -19.89 -11.61
N PRO A 35 1.50 -20.09 -10.35
CA PRO A 35 0.16 -20.60 -10.05
C PRO A 35 -0.92 -19.70 -10.68
N GLN A 36 -1.67 -20.23 -11.65
CA GLN A 36 -2.68 -19.46 -12.38
C GLN A 36 -3.83 -19.02 -11.47
N THR A 37 -4.16 -19.83 -10.46
CA THR A 37 -5.16 -19.48 -9.44
C THR A 37 -4.79 -18.19 -8.72
N GLU A 38 -3.58 -18.10 -8.16
CA GLU A 38 -3.11 -16.90 -7.45
C GLU A 38 -3.05 -15.68 -8.39
N LEU A 39 -2.51 -15.85 -9.60
CA LEU A 39 -2.42 -14.79 -10.60
C LEU A 39 -3.81 -14.21 -10.91
N ASN A 40 -4.78 -15.09 -11.17
CA ASN A 40 -6.15 -14.70 -11.53
C ASN A 40 -6.92 -14.10 -10.35
N GLU A 41 -6.78 -14.67 -9.15
CA GLU A 41 -7.40 -14.13 -7.93
C GLU A 41 -6.93 -12.70 -7.66
N ARG A 42 -5.61 -12.46 -7.68
CA ARG A 42 -5.04 -11.12 -7.46
C ARG A 42 -5.38 -10.15 -8.59
N LEU A 43 -5.34 -10.61 -9.85
CA LEU A 43 -5.74 -9.78 -10.99
C LEU A 43 -7.21 -9.34 -10.89
N ASN A 44 -8.11 -10.25 -10.53
CA ASN A 44 -9.53 -9.96 -10.35
C ASN A 44 -9.79 -9.09 -9.12
N TYR A 45 -8.97 -9.20 -8.08
CA TYR A 45 -9.01 -8.30 -6.94
C TYR A 45 -8.67 -6.85 -7.33
N TYR A 46 -7.60 -6.66 -8.12
CA TYR A 46 -7.16 -5.33 -8.55
C TYR A 46 -8.08 -4.72 -9.60
N CYS A 47 -8.52 -5.51 -10.57
CA CYS A 47 -9.44 -5.11 -11.63
C CYS A 47 -10.71 -5.97 -11.55
N LYS A 48 -11.71 -5.47 -10.81
CA LYS A 48 -12.99 -6.15 -10.56
C LYS A 48 -13.94 -6.15 -11.77
N ILE A 49 -13.69 -5.30 -12.75
CA ILE A 49 -14.54 -5.14 -13.94
C ILE A 49 -14.38 -6.38 -14.83
N THR A 50 -15.51 -6.88 -15.31
CA THR A 50 -15.60 -8.07 -16.17
C THR A 50 -16.24 -7.77 -17.52
N THR A 51 -16.95 -6.65 -17.66
CA THR A 51 -17.63 -6.22 -18.88
C THR A 51 -16.86 -5.13 -19.59
N SER A 52 -16.91 -5.11 -20.91
CA SER A 52 -16.31 -4.04 -21.71
C SER A 52 -16.94 -2.68 -21.40
N PHE A 53 -16.16 -1.62 -21.51
CA PHE A 53 -16.58 -0.24 -21.25
C PHE A 53 -15.90 0.73 -22.23
N PRO A 54 -16.51 1.88 -22.55
CA PRO A 54 -15.89 2.84 -23.47
C PRO A 54 -14.62 3.43 -22.86
N ILE A 55 -13.65 3.79 -23.70
CA ILE A 55 -12.46 4.54 -23.28
C ILE A 55 -12.92 5.83 -22.58
N PRO A 56 -12.57 6.06 -21.30
CA PRO A 56 -12.97 7.29 -20.61
C PRO A 56 -12.41 8.53 -21.30
N GLN A 57 -13.18 9.63 -21.33
CA GLN A 57 -12.73 10.90 -21.93
C GLN A 57 -11.44 11.46 -21.29
N SER A 58 -11.20 11.13 -20.01
CA SER A 58 -9.98 11.50 -19.28
C SER A 58 -8.76 10.62 -19.60
N ALA A 59 -8.90 9.61 -20.47
CA ALA A 59 -7.83 8.67 -20.76
C ALA A 59 -6.72 9.32 -21.60
N VAL A 60 -5.48 9.13 -21.17
CA VAL A 60 -4.29 9.71 -21.80
C VAL A 60 -3.56 8.61 -22.58
N ALA A 61 -3.19 8.90 -23.82
CA ALA A 61 -2.39 7.97 -24.62
C ALA A 61 -0.95 7.86 -24.09
N VAL A 62 -0.33 6.69 -24.25
CA VAL A 62 1.05 6.41 -23.81
C VAL A 62 2.05 7.45 -24.35
N LYS A 63 1.88 7.92 -25.59
CA LYS A 63 2.72 8.95 -26.21
C LYS A 63 2.58 10.33 -25.57
N ASP A 64 1.40 10.64 -25.04
CA ASP A 64 1.05 11.94 -24.47
C ASP A 64 1.28 11.98 -22.95
N PHE A 65 1.60 10.82 -22.34
CA PHE A 65 1.88 10.71 -20.92
C PHE A 65 3.20 11.38 -20.52
N ASN A 66 3.08 12.59 -19.97
CA ASN A 66 4.19 13.43 -19.51
C ASN A 66 4.15 13.69 -18.00
N ARG A 67 5.25 14.22 -17.44
CA ARG A 67 5.41 14.48 -16.00
C ARG A 67 4.65 15.72 -15.51
N SER A 68 4.31 16.66 -16.38
CA SER A 68 3.76 17.95 -15.98
C SER A 68 2.52 17.81 -15.10
N GLY A 69 2.48 18.57 -14.01
CA GLY A 69 1.41 18.57 -13.00
C GLY A 69 1.28 17.31 -12.15
N LYS A 70 2.21 16.34 -12.23
CA LYS A 70 2.08 15.03 -11.55
C LYS A 70 3.09 14.87 -10.41
N LYS A 71 2.65 14.21 -9.34
CA LYS A 71 3.54 13.73 -8.26
C LYS A 71 4.59 12.77 -8.85
N THR A 72 5.87 13.08 -8.66
CA THR A 72 6.99 12.42 -9.37
C THR A 72 7.03 10.90 -9.14
N ASN A 73 6.80 10.44 -7.92
CA ASN A 73 6.72 9.02 -7.58
C ASN A 73 5.59 8.29 -8.32
N TYR A 74 4.37 8.85 -8.37
CA TYR A 74 3.26 8.25 -9.12
C TYR A 74 3.57 8.19 -10.61
N TYR A 75 4.12 9.28 -11.16
CA TYR A 75 4.55 9.33 -12.55
C TYR A 75 5.54 8.22 -12.90
N LEU A 76 6.60 8.05 -12.10
CA LEU A 76 7.65 7.05 -12.36
C LEU A 76 7.13 5.61 -12.19
N ASP A 77 6.30 5.36 -11.18
CA ASP A 77 5.71 4.04 -10.93
C ASP A 77 4.76 3.60 -12.06
N PHE A 78 4.02 4.55 -12.65
CA PHE A 78 3.16 4.27 -13.79
C PHE A 78 3.96 4.17 -15.11
N LYS A 79 4.89 5.11 -15.35
CA LYS A 79 5.71 5.15 -16.57
C LYS A 79 6.48 3.86 -16.81
N GLU A 80 6.95 3.23 -15.72
CA GLU A 80 7.65 1.95 -15.72
C GLU A 80 6.96 0.87 -16.57
N PHE A 81 5.62 0.83 -16.60
CA PHE A 81 4.86 -0.17 -17.36
C PHE A 81 4.40 0.31 -18.73
N LEU A 82 4.32 1.62 -18.96
CA LEU A 82 3.90 2.15 -20.27
C LEU A 82 4.91 1.84 -21.39
N HIS A 83 6.14 1.43 -21.04
CA HIS A 83 7.13 0.96 -22.02
C HIS A 83 6.69 -0.29 -22.80
N TYR A 84 5.78 -1.09 -22.24
CA TYR A 84 5.26 -2.32 -22.86
C TYR A 84 4.09 -2.09 -23.81
N PHE A 85 3.54 -0.87 -23.86
CA PHE A 85 2.35 -0.54 -24.63
C PHE A 85 2.65 0.33 -25.86
N LYS A 86 1.82 0.22 -26.90
CA LYS A 86 1.93 1.04 -28.10
C LYS A 86 1.65 2.52 -27.80
N PRO A 87 2.20 3.46 -28.58
CA PRO A 87 2.04 4.90 -28.37
C PRO A 87 0.59 5.38 -28.23
N HIS A 88 -0.36 4.73 -28.92
CA HIS A 88 -1.77 5.12 -28.95
C HIS A 88 -2.63 4.47 -27.88
N THR A 89 -2.12 3.51 -27.11
CA THR A 89 -2.88 2.89 -26.03
C THR A 89 -3.19 3.94 -24.95
N GLN A 90 -4.43 3.99 -24.48
CA GLN A 90 -4.94 4.99 -23.56
C GLN A 90 -5.29 4.39 -22.20
N PHE A 91 -4.99 5.15 -21.14
CA PHE A 91 -5.33 4.80 -19.76
C PHE A 91 -5.87 6.00 -19.01
N SER A 92 -6.92 5.81 -18.21
CA SER A 92 -7.37 6.80 -17.23
C SER A 92 -6.77 6.45 -15.87
N TYR A 93 -6.21 7.45 -15.18
CA TYR A 93 -5.55 7.28 -13.88
C TYR A 93 -5.79 8.47 -12.97
N HIS A 94 -5.75 8.24 -11.66
CA HIS A 94 -5.84 9.26 -10.63
C HIS A 94 -4.63 9.18 -9.69
N PHE A 95 -3.84 10.26 -9.62
CA PHE A 95 -2.65 10.33 -8.78
C PHE A 95 -2.90 11.16 -7.53
N GLY A 96 -3.07 10.48 -6.40
CA GLY A 96 -3.29 11.15 -5.14
C GLY A 96 -3.63 10.18 -4.02
N ASP A 97 -4.23 10.73 -2.98
CA ASP A 97 -4.67 10.02 -1.77
C ASP A 97 -6.21 10.02 -1.67
N GLU A 98 -6.90 10.59 -2.67
CA GLU A 98 -8.36 10.60 -2.74
C GLU A 98 -8.88 9.20 -3.10
N THR A 99 -9.95 8.79 -2.42
CA THR A 99 -10.54 7.45 -2.55
C THR A 99 -12.01 7.49 -2.99
N PHE A 100 -12.46 8.54 -3.68
CA PHE A 100 -13.82 8.55 -4.21
C PHE A 100 -13.93 7.57 -5.40
N VAL A 101 -15.10 6.97 -5.57
CA VAL A 101 -15.39 6.11 -6.73
C VAL A 101 -15.87 6.99 -7.88
N LYS A 102 -15.23 6.86 -9.05
CA LYS A 102 -15.65 7.56 -10.28
C LYS A 102 -16.76 6.78 -11.01
N PRO A 103 -17.60 7.45 -11.82
CA PRO A 103 -18.65 6.79 -12.59
C PRO A 103 -18.12 5.93 -13.75
N PHE A 104 -16.82 6.02 -14.04
CA PHE A 104 -16.13 5.22 -15.06
C PHE A 104 -14.84 4.62 -14.48
N PRO A 105 -14.34 3.51 -15.05
CA PRO A 105 -13.11 2.87 -14.62
C PRO A 105 -11.88 3.78 -14.70
N VAL A 106 -11.11 3.86 -13.61
CA VAL A 106 -9.88 4.63 -13.49
C VAL A 106 -8.87 3.87 -12.63
N LEU A 107 -7.60 3.96 -12.98
CA LEU A 107 -6.49 3.42 -12.19
C LEU A 107 -6.23 4.30 -10.97
N PHE A 108 -6.38 3.74 -9.78
CA PHE A 108 -6.19 4.40 -8.48
C PHE A 108 -5.08 3.74 -7.67
N LYS A 109 -4.44 4.52 -6.79
CA LYS A 109 -3.54 3.96 -5.75
C LYS A 109 -4.34 3.24 -4.66
N ALA A 110 -5.43 3.86 -4.24
CA ALA A 110 -6.25 3.43 -3.12
C ALA A 110 -7.74 3.60 -3.44
N ARG A 111 -8.59 2.78 -2.83
CA ARG A 111 -10.05 2.86 -2.94
C ARG A 111 -10.73 2.47 -1.61
N PRO A 112 -12.02 2.80 -1.40
CA PRO A 112 -12.76 2.35 -0.24
C PRO A 112 -12.99 0.84 -0.31
N ILE A 113 -13.06 0.16 0.83
CA ILE A 113 -13.44 -1.25 0.93
C ILE A 113 -14.97 -1.32 1.02
N ASN A 114 -15.62 -1.52 -0.13
CA ASN A 114 -17.06 -1.73 -0.25
C ASN A 114 -17.38 -2.42 -1.59
N ASP A 115 -18.66 -2.73 -1.81
CA ASP A 115 -19.12 -3.46 -2.99
C ASP A 115 -19.22 -2.60 -4.25
N THR A 116 -19.19 -1.27 -4.11
CA THR A 116 -19.38 -0.32 -5.21
C THR A 116 -18.06 0.24 -5.77
N ASN A 117 -16.92 -0.32 -5.40
CA ASN A 117 -15.60 0.20 -5.76
C ASN A 117 -15.01 -0.31 -7.09
N SER A 118 -15.78 -1.01 -7.92
CA SER A 118 -15.30 -1.70 -9.13
C SER A 118 -14.61 -0.77 -10.15
N ASN A 119 -15.10 0.47 -10.27
CA ASN A 119 -14.51 1.51 -11.12
C ASN A 119 -13.16 2.04 -10.62
N SER A 120 -12.80 1.79 -9.36
CA SER A 120 -11.48 2.13 -8.82
C SER A 120 -10.55 0.94 -9.02
N VAL A 121 -9.94 0.83 -10.20
CA VAL A 121 -8.99 -0.24 -10.53
C VAL A 121 -7.70 0.02 -9.76
N LEU A 122 -7.28 -0.91 -8.90
CA LEU A 122 -6.06 -0.73 -8.10
C LEU A 122 -4.82 -0.87 -8.97
N PHE A 123 -3.90 0.08 -8.84
CA PHE A 123 -2.58 0.02 -9.46
C PHE A 123 -1.48 0.29 -8.42
N LYS A 124 -0.34 -0.40 -8.57
CA LYS A 124 0.78 -0.31 -7.61
C LYS A 124 1.51 1.03 -7.73
N LEU A 125 0.98 2.05 -7.08
CA LEU A 125 1.49 3.44 -7.11
C LEU A 125 2.07 3.85 -5.77
N ASN A 126 2.92 4.88 -5.80
CA ASN A 126 3.62 5.42 -4.63
C ASN A 126 4.42 4.32 -3.89
N LYS A 127 5.12 3.49 -4.66
CA LYS A 127 5.75 2.24 -4.19
C LYS A 127 6.77 2.51 -3.08
N GLU A 128 7.59 3.54 -3.25
CA GLU A 128 8.63 3.94 -2.29
C GLU A 128 8.06 4.15 -0.89
N ARG A 129 6.89 4.78 -0.78
CA ARG A 129 6.31 5.12 0.52
C ARG A 129 5.65 3.93 1.19
N HIS A 130 5.01 3.06 0.43
CA HIS A 130 4.12 2.02 0.96
C HIS A 130 4.80 0.64 1.06
N PHE A 131 5.56 0.21 0.06
CA PHE A 131 6.08 -1.16 -0.01
C PHE A 131 7.49 -1.24 0.54
N LYS A 132 7.63 -0.88 1.83
CA LYS A 132 8.86 -1.06 2.61
C LYS A 132 8.69 -2.29 3.50
N TRP A 133 9.69 -3.15 3.46
CA TRP A 133 9.78 -4.33 4.31
C TRP A 133 10.97 -4.14 5.23
N VAL A 134 10.85 -4.54 6.48
CA VAL A 134 11.93 -4.45 7.47
C VAL A 134 12.50 -5.83 7.73
N ASN A 135 13.75 -5.86 8.18
CA ASN A 135 14.29 -7.03 8.87
C ASN A 135 14.30 -6.69 10.36
N ASP A 136 13.49 -7.38 11.14
CA ASP A 136 13.33 -7.15 12.57
C ASP A 136 13.75 -8.41 13.32
N ASP A 137 15.00 -8.44 13.76
CA ASP A 137 15.57 -9.60 14.45
C ASP A 137 15.22 -9.62 15.95
N LEU A 138 14.58 -8.55 16.48
CA LEU A 138 14.22 -8.46 17.89
C LEU A 138 12.90 -9.21 18.14
N PRO A 139 12.90 -10.30 18.94
CA PRO A 139 11.68 -11.06 19.23
C PRO A 139 10.63 -10.22 19.96
N PHE A 140 9.35 -10.56 19.77
CA PHE A 140 8.24 -9.84 20.41
C PHE A 140 8.38 -9.74 21.94
N ILE A 141 8.83 -10.81 22.60
CA ILE A 141 8.98 -10.86 24.06
C ILE A 141 10.02 -9.87 24.59
N ASP A 142 11.05 -9.59 23.81
CA ASP A 142 12.17 -8.71 24.17
C ASP A 142 11.91 -7.23 23.85
N LYS A 143 10.82 -6.93 23.14
CA LYS A 143 10.40 -5.56 22.85
C LYS A 143 9.83 -4.88 24.10
N LYS A 144 9.94 -3.56 24.15
CA LYS A 144 9.31 -2.71 25.17
C LYS A 144 7.82 -3.03 25.23
N ASN A 145 7.32 -3.32 26.43
CA ASN A 145 5.93 -3.65 26.69
C ASN A 145 5.02 -2.40 26.65
N MET A 146 5.01 -1.73 25.50
CA MET A 146 4.39 -0.44 25.27
C MET A 146 3.90 -0.35 23.83
N LEU A 147 2.94 0.55 23.62
CA LEU A 147 2.54 0.98 22.28
C LEU A 147 3.34 2.20 21.85
N VAL A 148 3.63 2.32 20.55
CA VAL A 148 4.20 3.54 19.96
C VAL A 148 3.38 4.04 18.79
N TRP A 149 3.31 5.37 18.67
CA TRP A 149 2.86 6.04 17.46
C TRP A 149 3.58 7.37 17.26
N ARG A 150 4.05 7.61 16.03
CA ARG A 150 4.54 8.90 15.55
C ARG A 150 3.91 9.19 14.20
N GLY A 151 3.19 10.30 14.08
CA GLY A 151 2.56 10.63 12.81
C GLY A 151 1.98 12.03 12.72
N GLY A 152 1.47 12.35 11.54
CA GLY A 152 0.73 13.57 11.30
C GLY A 152 -0.71 13.46 11.80
N ALA A 153 -1.13 14.32 12.73
CA ALA A 153 -2.48 14.32 13.31
C ALA A 153 -3.45 15.23 12.56
N TYR A 154 -3.60 14.98 11.25
CA TYR A 154 -4.52 15.74 10.40
C TYR A 154 -5.96 15.22 10.48
N GLN A 155 -6.10 13.90 10.48
CA GLN A 155 -7.39 13.22 10.42
C GLN A 155 -8.05 13.09 11.80
N PRO A 156 -9.39 13.13 11.90
CA PRO A 156 -10.11 13.06 13.16
C PRO A 156 -9.67 11.91 14.06
N ILE A 157 -9.51 10.71 13.50
CA ILE A 157 -9.09 9.51 14.25
C ILE A 157 -7.69 9.66 14.88
N ARG A 158 -6.76 10.29 14.17
CA ARG A 158 -5.39 10.52 14.67
C ARG A 158 -5.35 11.64 15.71
N LYS A 159 -6.19 12.67 15.55
CA LYS A 159 -6.37 13.74 16.54
C LYS A 159 -6.98 13.20 17.83
N ALA A 160 -8.00 12.36 17.73
CA ALA A 160 -8.61 11.71 18.89
C ALA A 160 -7.59 10.83 19.62
N PHE A 161 -6.89 9.96 18.89
CA PHE A 161 -5.90 9.05 19.46
C PHE A 161 -4.78 9.78 20.21
N VAL A 162 -4.16 10.80 19.57
CA VAL A 162 -3.06 11.53 20.21
C VAL A 162 -3.53 12.29 21.45
N LYS A 163 -4.72 12.93 21.41
CA LYS A 163 -5.29 13.65 22.55
C LYS A 163 -5.58 12.74 23.73
N GLN A 164 -6.04 11.51 23.46
CA GLN A 164 -6.40 10.55 24.50
C GLN A 164 -5.17 9.92 25.17
N PHE A 165 -4.09 9.66 24.42
CA PHE A 165 -3.00 8.80 24.90
C PHE A 165 -1.62 9.44 25.02
N TYR A 166 -1.44 10.75 24.74
CA TYR A 166 -0.09 11.37 24.76
C TYR A 166 0.61 11.36 26.13
N THR A 167 -0.15 11.32 27.23
CA THR A 167 0.35 11.22 28.62
C THR A 167 0.29 9.80 29.19
N HIS A 168 -0.17 8.82 28.41
CA HIS A 168 -0.41 7.47 28.92
C HIS A 168 0.92 6.75 29.22
N SER A 169 1.05 6.17 30.40
CA SER A 169 2.32 5.58 30.89
C SER A 169 2.81 4.40 30.05
N GLN A 170 1.90 3.61 29.48
CA GLN A 170 2.22 2.47 28.60
C GLN A 170 2.20 2.79 27.10
N MET A 171 2.01 4.06 26.70
CA MET A 171 1.93 4.42 25.28
C MET A 171 2.80 5.63 24.95
N ASP A 172 3.79 5.42 24.10
CA ASP A 172 4.61 6.49 23.57
C ASP A 172 3.99 7.07 22.30
N VAL A 173 3.03 7.97 22.47
CA VAL A 173 2.24 8.57 21.39
C VAL A 173 2.64 10.04 21.21
N GLY A 174 2.76 10.49 19.95
CA GLY A 174 3.03 11.91 19.67
C GLY A 174 2.88 12.32 18.22
N GLN A 175 2.56 13.61 18.03
CA GLN A 175 2.45 14.26 16.74
C GLN A 175 3.83 14.76 16.27
N VAL A 176 4.13 14.58 14.98
CA VAL A 176 5.43 14.98 14.39
C VAL A 176 5.31 16.00 13.26
N ASN A 177 4.12 16.23 12.71
CA ASN A 177 3.91 17.33 11.77
C ASN A 177 3.95 18.67 12.50
N HIS A 178 4.28 19.75 11.79
CA HIS A 178 4.11 21.11 12.32
C HIS A 178 2.60 21.36 12.54
N PRO A 179 2.15 21.54 13.79
CA PRO A 179 0.79 21.97 14.05
C PRO A 179 0.62 23.45 13.69
N ILE A 180 -0.64 23.89 13.54
CA ILE A 180 -0.97 25.31 13.37
C ILE A 180 -0.80 26.06 14.70
N GLU A 181 -0.98 25.36 15.82
CA GLU A 181 -0.93 25.87 17.19
C GLU A 181 0.01 24.98 18.02
N ASP A 182 0.64 25.53 19.05
CA ASP A 182 1.44 24.71 19.98
C ASP A 182 0.54 23.73 20.73
N VAL A 183 0.90 22.44 20.65
CA VAL A 183 0.13 21.35 21.27
C VAL A 183 1.02 20.53 22.20
N PRO A 184 0.51 20.10 23.38
CA PRO A 184 1.34 19.42 24.39
C PRO A 184 1.77 18.01 23.96
N TRP A 185 1.18 17.47 22.89
CA TRP A 185 1.50 16.16 22.34
C TRP A 185 2.48 16.18 21.15
N GLN A 186 3.15 17.32 20.91
CA GLN A 186 4.22 17.40 19.92
C GLN A 186 5.44 16.61 20.42
N LYS A 187 5.94 15.65 19.62
CA LYS A 187 7.13 14.85 19.96
C LYS A 187 8.12 14.81 18.80
N LYS A 188 9.37 14.47 19.12
CA LYS A 188 10.40 14.23 18.10
C LYS A 188 10.00 13.04 17.22
N PHE A 189 10.42 13.12 15.96
CA PHE A 189 10.32 12.01 15.01
C PHE A 189 11.04 10.77 15.57
N LEU A 190 10.47 9.59 15.32
CA LEU A 190 11.13 8.30 15.51
C LEU A 190 11.28 7.62 14.15
N SER A 191 12.46 7.07 13.90
CA SER A 191 12.75 6.17 12.78
C SER A 191 11.90 4.89 12.85
N ILE A 192 11.93 4.09 11.79
CA ILE A 192 11.25 2.80 11.79
C ILE A 192 11.94 1.90 12.83
N GLU A 193 13.27 1.86 12.83
CA GLU A 193 14.12 1.06 13.71
C GLU A 193 13.87 1.36 15.20
N GLU A 194 13.66 2.63 15.56
CA GLU A 194 13.29 3.01 16.93
C GLU A 194 11.89 2.52 17.31
N GLN A 195 10.93 2.58 16.38
CA GLN A 195 9.56 2.11 16.62
C GLN A 195 9.47 0.58 16.73
N LEU A 196 10.33 -0.16 16.02
CA LEU A 196 10.41 -1.63 16.11
C LEU A 196 10.86 -2.14 17.48
N ARG A 197 11.33 -1.26 18.38
CA ARG A 197 11.64 -1.63 19.77
C ARG A 197 10.39 -1.82 20.64
N TYR A 198 9.19 -1.54 20.14
CA TYR A 198 7.94 -1.58 20.89
C TYR A 198 7.11 -2.79 20.46
N LYS A 199 6.46 -3.45 21.43
CA LYS A 199 5.58 -4.60 21.15
C LYS A 199 4.44 -4.22 20.23
N PHE A 200 3.84 -3.05 20.43
CA PHE A 200 2.65 -2.63 19.69
C PHE A 200 2.92 -1.37 18.88
N ILE A 201 2.53 -1.37 17.61
CA ILE A 201 2.63 -0.20 16.74
C ILE A 201 1.25 0.13 16.19
N PHE A 202 0.76 1.32 16.51
CA PHE A 202 -0.56 1.77 16.06
C PHE A 202 -0.54 2.13 14.58
N CYS A 203 -1.49 1.61 13.79
CA CYS A 203 -1.56 1.80 12.35
C CYS A 203 -2.87 2.50 11.91
N PRO A 204 -3.12 3.77 12.30
CA PRO A 204 -4.35 4.46 11.95
C PRO A 204 -4.32 4.95 10.50
N GLU A 205 -5.45 4.81 9.82
CA GLU A 205 -5.67 5.41 8.51
C GLU A 205 -5.45 6.92 8.52
N GLY A 206 -5.01 7.43 7.37
CA GLY A 206 -4.78 8.86 7.12
C GLY A 206 -5.79 9.38 6.11
N ASN A 207 -5.31 10.17 5.16
CA ASN A 207 -6.13 10.56 4.00
C ASN A 207 -6.65 9.31 3.28
N ASP A 208 -5.79 8.31 3.10
CA ASP A 208 -6.14 6.97 2.65
C ASP A 208 -5.79 5.90 3.69
N VAL A 209 -4.79 5.06 3.42
CA VAL A 209 -4.38 3.94 4.27
C VAL A 209 -3.28 4.32 5.25
N ALA A 210 -3.12 3.52 6.29
CA ALA A 210 -1.96 3.59 7.17
C ALA A 210 -0.67 3.26 6.39
N THR A 211 0.19 4.26 6.20
CA THR A 211 1.48 4.05 5.49
C THR A 211 2.36 3.03 6.22
N ASN A 212 2.27 2.98 7.55
CA ASN A 212 3.12 2.12 8.36
C ASN A 212 2.73 0.64 8.39
N LEU A 213 1.47 0.32 8.12
CA LEU A 213 0.95 -1.03 8.26
C LEU A 213 1.82 -2.11 7.61
N LYS A 214 2.28 -1.86 6.37
CA LYS A 214 3.05 -2.84 5.58
C LYS A 214 4.39 -3.19 6.22
N TRP A 215 5.11 -2.18 6.74
CA TRP A 215 6.40 -2.45 7.39
C TRP A 215 6.21 -3.01 8.80
N VAL A 216 5.15 -2.61 9.52
CA VAL A 216 4.82 -3.20 10.83
C VAL A 216 4.47 -4.68 10.67
N MET A 217 3.64 -5.02 9.69
CA MET A 217 3.28 -6.42 9.41
C MET A 217 4.45 -7.27 8.91
N SER A 218 5.55 -6.65 8.45
CA SER A 218 6.80 -7.35 8.11
C SER A 218 7.78 -7.45 9.28
N SER A 219 7.40 -6.98 10.46
CA SER A 219 8.23 -6.93 11.66
C SER A 219 7.75 -7.91 12.74
N ASN A 220 8.45 -7.99 13.86
CA ASN A 220 8.03 -8.76 15.03
C ASN A 220 7.21 -7.93 16.03
N SER A 221 6.78 -6.72 15.65
CA SER A 221 5.82 -5.92 16.42
C SER A 221 4.39 -6.22 15.97
N LEU A 222 3.44 -6.19 16.91
CA LEU A 222 2.03 -6.33 16.59
C LEU A 222 1.45 -5.05 16.00
N ALA A 223 0.86 -5.16 14.81
CA ALA A 223 0.03 -4.12 14.23
C ALA A 223 -1.29 -4.02 15.00
N ILE A 224 -1.55 -2.87 15.63
CA ILE A 224 -2.83 -2.56 16.25
C ILE A 224 -3.51 -1.46 15.44
N MET A 225 -4.75 -1.68 15.01
CA MET A 225 -5.49 -0.66 14.24
C MET A 225 -7.00 -0.90 14.26
N PRO A 226 -7.82 0.13 14.01
CA PRO A 226 -9.21 -0.08 13.66
C PRO A 226 -9.36 -0.87 12.36
N LYS A 227 -10.54 -1.43 12.12
CA LYS A 227 -10.87 -2.13 10.88
C LYS A 227 -10.54 -1.25 9.66
N PRO A 228 -9.79 -1.75 8.66
CA PRO A 228 -9.45 -0.96 7.49
C PRO A 228 -10.72 -0.58 6.71
N THR A 229 -10.81 0.67 6.28
CA THR A 229 -11.92 1.19 5.45
C THR A 229 -11.49 1.44 4.02
N LYS A 230 -10.17 1.45 3.77
CA LYS A 230 -9.57 1.68 2.46
C LYS A 230 -8.51 0.64 2.18
N GLU A 231 -8.28 0.40 0.90
CA GLU A 231 -7.33 -0.58 0.41
C GLU A 231 -6.48 -0.02 -0.73
N THR A 232 -5.31 -0.62 -0.87
CA THR A 232 -4.34 -0.40 -1.93
C THR A 232 -4.00 -1.73 -2.60
N TRP A 233 -2.96 -1.72 -3.42
CA TRP A 233 -2.37 -2.93 -3.98
C TRP A 233 -1.98 -4.01 -2.93
N PHE A 234 -1.86 -3.65 -1.65
CA PHE A 234 -1.59 -4.59 -0.55
C PHE A 234 -2.85 -5.33 -0.04
N MET A 235 -4.00 -5.10 -0.67
CA MET A 235 -5.23 -5.87 -0.45
C MET A 235 -5.73 -5.82 0.99
N GLU A 236 -5.68 -4.64 1.63
CA GLU A 236 -6.09 -4.43 3.02
C GLU A 236 -7.51 -4.96 3.33
N GLY A 237 -8.40 -5.00 2.32
CA GLY A 237 -9.74 -5.57 2.43
C GLY A 237 -9.78 -7.09 2.66
N THR A 238 -8.66 -7.80 2.49
CA THR A 238 -8.53 -9.24 2.79
C THR A 238 -7.90 -9.52 4.15
N LEU A 239 -7.54 -8.48 4.91
CA LEU A 239 -6.99 -8.64 6.24
C LEU A 239 -8.07 -9.15 7.21
N LYS A 240 -7.69 -10.10 8.07
CA LYS A 240 -8.58 -10.70 9.07
C LYS A 240 -8.12 -10.29 10.46
N ALA A 241 -9.02 -9.70 11.24
CA ALA A 241 -8.79 -9.34 12.63
C ALA A 241 -8.47 -10.59 13.47
N GLY A 242 -7.50 -10.47 14.39
CA GLY A 242 -7.03 -11.58 15.22
C GLY A 242 -6.21 -12.65 14.49
N ILE A 243 -6.02 -12.49 13.17
CA ILE A 243 -5.17 -13.36 12.35
C ILE A 243 -3.98 -12.56 11.82
N HIS A 244 -4.22 -11.44 11.11
CA HIS A 244 -3.13 -10.64 10.51
C HIS A 244 -2.77 -9.40 11.31
N TYR A 245 -3.68 -8.90 12.16
CA TYR A 245 -3.51 -7.72 12.98
C TYR A 245 -4.46 -7.77 14.18
N VAL A 246 -4.19 -6.94 15.19
CA VAL A 246 -5.09 -6.75 16.33
C VAL A 246 -6.03 -5.60 16.01
N GLU A 247 -7.31 -5.91 15.80
CA GLU A 247 -8.34 -4.89 15.61
C GLU A 247 -8.62 -4.15 16.92
N VAL A 248 -8.95 -2.86 16.88
CA VAL A 248 -9.48 -2.08 18.02
C VAL A 248 -10.71 -1.28 17.59
N LYS A 249 -11.57 -0.92 18.54
CA LYS A 249 -12.72 -0.04 18.28
C LYS A 249 -12.27 1.34 17.82
N ASN A 250 -13.14 2.03 17.09
CA ASN A 250 -12.88 3.39 16.59
C ASN A 250 -12.73 4.44 17.71
N ASP A 251 -13.26 4.16 18.91
CA ASP A 251 -13.13 4.97 20.11
C ASP A 251 -11.97 4.53 21.03
N PHE A 252 -11.23 3.49 20.62
CA PHE A 252 -10.09 2.90 21.34
C PHE A 252 -10.41 2.37 22.74
N SER A 253 -11.69 2.16 23.07
CA SER A 253 -12.12 1.72 24.41
C SER A 253 -11.60 0.33 24.81
N ASP A 254 -11.19 -0.48 23.83
CA ASP A 254 -10.67 -1.84 24.02
C ASP A 254 -9.14 -1.94 23.79
N LEU A 255 -8.44 -0.81 23.63
CA LEU A 255 -7.02 -0.79 23.30
C LEU A 255 -6.14 -1.35 24.42
N GLU A 256 -6.32 -0.86 25.65
CA GLU A 256 -5.51 -1.28 26.81
C GLU A 256 -5.74 -2.76 27.14
N GLU A 257 -7.00 -3.22 27.10
CA GLU A 257 -7.36 -4.62 27.29
C GLU A 257 -6.59 -5.51 26.31
N LYS A 258 -6.58 -5.16 25.01
CA LYS A 258 -5.88 -5.93 23.98
C LYS A 258 -4.37 -5.89 24.17
N MET A 259 -3.80 -4.75 24.52
CA MET A 259 -2.37 -4.64 24.83
C MET A 259 -2.00 -5.55 26.01
N ASN A 260 -2.77 -5.53 27.09
CA ASN A 260 -2.54 -6.37 28.25
C ASN A 260 -2.67 -7.87 27.92
N TYR A 261 -3.70 -8.24 27.16
CA TYR A 261 -3.91 -9.62 26.71
C TYR A 261 -2.69 -10.16 25.94
N TYR A 262 -2.25 -9.48 24.88
CA TYR A 262 -1.12 -9.95 24.07
C TYR A 262 0.24 -9.80 24.77
N SER A 263 0.34 -8.92 25.78
CA SER A 263 1.53 -8.85 26.62
C SER A 263 1.66 -10.07 27.52
N ALA A 264 0.53 -10.57 28.04
CA ALA A 264 0.46 -11.74 28.90
C ALA A 264 0.47 -13.08 28.12
N HIS A 265 0.14 -13.04 26.82
CA HIS A 265 0.06 -14.21 25.94
C HIS A 265 0.97 -14.03 24.71
N PRO A 266 2.30 -14.01 24.89
CA PRO A 266 3.24 -13.77 23.79
C PRO A 266 3.15 -14.81 22.67
N GLU A 267 2.71 -16.04 22.96
CA GLU A 267 2.43 -17.07 21.97
C GLU A 267 1.29 -16.65 21.02
N LYS A 268 0.21 -16.06 21.53
CA LYS A 268 -0.89 -15.54 20.70
C LYS A 268 -0.46 -14.33 19.86
N ALA A 269 0.43 -13.50 20.40
CA ALA A 269 1.03 -12.41 19.63
C ALA A 269 1.89 -12.95 18.48
N ASN A 270 2.72 -13.96 18.75
CA ASN A 270 3.57 -14.59 17.75
C ASN A 270 2.76 -15.30 16.66
N ASP A 271 1.62 -15.91 17.00
CA ASP A 271 0.69 -16.46 16.01
C ASP A 271 0.25 -15.39 15.00
N ILE A 272 -0.18 -14.21 15.47
CA ILE A 272 -0.59 -13.11 14.58
C ILE A 272 0.59 -12.60 13.74
N ILE A 273 1.77 -12.46 14.35
CA ILE A 273 2.99 -12.02 13.64
C ILE A 273 3.34 -13.00 12.51
N ALA A 274 3.29 -14.31 12.77
CA ALA A 274 3.58 -15.33 11.77
C ALA A 274 2.60 -15.27 10.58
N HIS A 275 1.31 -15.11 10.86
CA HIS A 275 0.29 -14.93 9.82
C HIS A 275 0.47 -13.60 9.05
N ALA A 276 0.86 -12.52 9.74
CA ALA A 276 1.18 -11.24 9.10
C ALA A 276 2.40 -11.36 8.16
N HIS A 277 3.45 -12.09 8.57
CA HIS A 277 4.62 -12.37 7.72
C HIS A 277 4.23 -13.19 6.49
N ALA A 278 3.43 -14.25 6.68
CA ALA A 278 2.92 -15.06 5.58
C ALA A 278 2.10 -14.21 4.60
N TYR A 279 1.24 -13.33 5.12
CA TYR A 279 0.49 -12.38 4.31
C TYR A 279 1.39 -11.40 3.55
N VAL A 280 2.42 -10.84 4.19
CA VAL A 280 3.36 -9.92 3.52
C VAL A 280 4.16 -10.62 2.43
N LYS A 281 4.56 -11.87 2.64
CA LYS A 281 5.44 -12.63 1.74
C LYS A 281 4.91 -12.70 0.30
N GLN A 282 3.59 -12.72 0.10
CA GLN A 282 2.97 -12.73 -1.23
C GLN A 282 3.33 -11.48 -2.08
N PHE A 283 3.70 -10.36 -1.44
CA PHE A 283 4.01 -9.09 -2.11
C PHE A 283 5.52 -8.86 -2.31
N MET A 284 6.38 -9.77 -1.84
CA MET A 284 7.83 -9.62 -1.86
C MET A 284 8.47 -10.07 -3.19
N ASN A 285 7.80 -10.90 -3.99
CA ASN A 285 8.29 -11.32 -5.30
C ASN A 285 8.12 -10.19 -6.34
N LYS A 286 9.17 -9.39 -6.53
CA LYS A 286 9.14 -8.25 -7.46
C LYS A 286 8.72 -8.61 -8.89
N ASP A 287 9.15 -9.75 -9.41
CA ASP A 287 8.85 -10.15 -10.79
C ASP A 287 7.36 -10.51 -10.94
N PHE A 288 6.79 -11.19 -9.95
CA PHE A 288 5.36 -11.47 -9.91
C PHE A 288 4.51 -10.20 -9.76
N GLU A 289 4.96 -9.26 -8.92
CA GLU A 289 4.32 -7.95 -8.77
C GLU A 289 4.38 -7.11 -10.06
N ASP A 290 5.50 -7.16 -10.78
CA ASP A 290 5.65 -6.48 -12.07
C ASP A 290 4.78 -7.15 -13.15
N LEU A 291 4.64 -8.49 -13.12
CA LEU A 291 3.71 -9.22 -13.99
C LEU A 291 2.26 -8.80 -13.72
N LEU A 292 1.82 -8.78 -12.46
CA LEU A 292 0.47 -8.34 -12.09
C LEU A 292 0.19 -6.89 -12.55
N CYS A 293 1.16 -5.98 -12.41
CA CYS A 293 1.03 -4.61 -12.93
C CYS A 293 0.82 -4.61 -14.46
N LEU A 294 1.60 -5.40 -15.21
CA LEU A 294 1.40 -5.56 -16.66
C LEU A 294 0.00 -6.11 -16.96
N LYS A 295 -0.43 -7.17 -16.26
CA LYS A 295 -1.74 -7.81 -16.45
C LYS A 295 -2.91 -6.88 -16.18
N VAL A 296 -2.83 -6.03 -15.15
CA VAL A 296 -3.88 -5.05 -14.84
C VAL A 296 -4.05 -4.07 -16.01
N LEU A 297 -2.95 -3.59 -16.61
CA LEU A 297 -3.02 -2.69 -17.77
C LEU A 297 -3.47 -3.41 -19.04
N GLU A 298 -3.03 -4.66 -19.26
CA GLU A 298 -3.54 -5.51 -20.36
C GLU A 298 -5.05 -5.67 -20.25
N LYS A 299 -5.55 -6.17 -19.11
CA LYS A 299 -6.98 -6.37 -18.85
C LYS A 299 -7.78 -5.07 -19.00
N TYR A 300 -7.28 -3.96 -18.46
CA TYR A 300 -7.93 -2.65 -18.61
C TYR A 300 -8.05 -2.25 -20.08
N ALA A 301 -6.97 -2.38 -20.86
CA ALA A 301 -6.97 -1.99 -22.26
C ALA A 301 -7.88 -2.88 -23.13
N GLU A 302 -7.88 -4.19 -22.87
CA GLU A 302 -8.79 -5.16 -23.49
C GLU A 302 -10.26 -4.82 -23.22
N LEU A 303 -10.62 -4.54 -21.96
CA LEU A 303 -11.99 -4.16 -21.59
C LEU A 303 -12.43 -2.82 -22.21
N THR A 304 -11.49 -1.95 -22.57
CA THR A 304 -11.79 -0.72 -23.33
C THR A 304 -11.91 -0.92 -24.84
N GLY A 305 -11.84 -2.16 -25.34
CA GLY A 305 -11.91 -2.48 -26.76
C GLY A 305 -10.66 -2.07 -27.55
N GLN A 306 -9.56 -1.71 -26.88
CA GLN A 306 -8.31 -1.37 -27.55
C GLN A 306 -7.62 -2.65 -28.03
N SER A 307 -7.36 -2.76 -29.34
CA SER A 307 -6.74 -3.95 -29.95
C SER A 307 -5.25 -3.78 -30.21
N GLY A 308 -4.50 -4.88 -30.14
CA GLY A 308 -3.07 -4.90 -30.45
C GLY A 308 -2.25 -3.91 -29.60
N VAL A 309 -2.58 -3.77 -28.32
CA VAL A 309 -2.06 -2.70 -27.44
C VAL A 309 -0.62 -2.90 -27.00
N LEU A 310 -0.12 -4.14 -27.02
CA LEU A 310 1.25 -4.46 -26.60
C LEU A 310 2.25 -4.11 -27.69
N ARG A 311 3.42 -3.67 -27.25
CA ARG A 311 4.52 -3.24 -28.12
C ARG A 311 5.42 -4.40 -28.57
N PHE A 312 5.49 -5.48 -27.80
CA PHE A 312 6.47 -6.56 -27.95
C PHE A 312 5.83 -7.91 -28.14
#